data_AF-A0A7M3M9S0-F1
#
_entry.id   AF-A0A7M3M9S0-F1
#
_cell.length_a   1.000
_cell.length_b   1.000
_cell.length_c   1.000
_cell.angle_alpha   90.00
_cell.angle_beta   90.00
_cell.angle_gamma   90.00
#
_symmetry.space_group_name_H-M   'P 1'
#
loop_
_entity.id
_entity.type
_entity.pdbx_description
1 polymer ?
#
loop_
_entity_poly.entity_id
_entity_poly.type
_entity_poly.pdbx_seq_one_letter_code
_entity_poly.pdbx_strand_id
1 'polypeptide(L)'
;MNKYITTPLYLLILSLLWIFSLEVKASACTIDGVEKVLNITDNITLNPADKGSAGTVLWSKTYTAPNIKYSCDESTQTQWHTAYSRNYLSTSIDKVYATEIPGIGIRMKWPANTGNTWVPGNSGSHVTCSPSCSIDNSTVLLEFIQTGTINQGEPEIPAGEMVNVKVKPLLSQEDELRILTINLSVPIKVNTRSCS
;
A
#
# COMPACT_ATOMS: atom_id res chain seq x y z
N MET A 1 -8.40 -37.58 -59.73
CA MET A 1 -8.78 -37.61 -58.29
C MET A 1 -7.58 -37.14 -57.47
N ASN A 2 -7.74 -36.00 -56.81
CA ASN A 2 -6.70 -35.10 -56.31
C ASN A 2 -5.95 -35.65 -55.08
N LYS A 3 -4.73 -36.17 -55.27
CA LYS A 3 -3.81 -36.54 -54.16
C LYS A 3 -2.91 -35.39 -53.68
N TYR A 4 -2.93 -34.22 -54.34
CA TYR A 4 -2.01 -33.11 -54.05
C TYR A 4 -2.62 -31.97 -53.20
N ILE A 5 -3.90 -32.07 -52.84
CA ILE A 5 -4.60 -31.03 -52.05
C ILE A 5 -4.65 -31.40 -50.55
N THR A 6 -4.42 -32.66 -50.18
CA THR A 6 -4.55 -33.13 -48.80
C THR A 6 -3.35 -32.74 -47.91
N THR A 7 -2.15 -32.67 -48.46
CA THR A 7 -0.92 -32.33 -47.72
C THR A 7 -0.84 -30.85 -47.29
N PRO A 8 -1.14 -29.84 -48.13
CA PRO A 8 -1.12 -28.44 -47.69
C PRO A 8 -2.25 -28.11 -46.70
N LEU A 9 -3.40 -28.81 -46.78
CA LEU A 9 -4.51 -28.65 -45.84
C LEU A 9 -4.14 -29.12 -44.43
N TYR A 10 -3.39 -30.23 -44.31
CA TYR A 10 -2.92 -30.77 -43.03
C TYR A 10 -1.91 -29.84 -42.35
N LEU A 11 -0.99 -29.25 -43.12
CA LEU A 11 -0.02 -28.26 -42.61
C LEU A 11 -0.70 -26.98 -42.13
N LEU A 12 -1.75 -26.54 -42.81
CA LEU A 12 -2.52 -25.36 -42.42
C LEU A 12 -3.29 -25.62 -41.12
N ILE A 13 -3.92 -26.79 -40.95
CA ILE A 13 -4.60 -27.21 -39.72
C ILE A 13 -3.62 -27.37 -38.54
N LEU A 14 -2.40 -27.89 -38.78
CA LEU A 14 -1.37 -28.03 -37.74
C LEU A 14 -0.85 -26.66 -37.28
N SER A 15 -0.73 -25.69 -38.19
CA SER A 15 -0.30 -24.32 -37.86
C SER A 15 -1.36 -23.54 -37.07
N LEU A 16 -2.66 -23.82 -37.29
CA LEU A 16 -3.74 -23.21 -36.51
C LEU A 16 -3.84 -23.74 -35.09
N LEU A 17 -3.42 -24.98 -34.82
CA LEU A 17 -3.41 -25.56 -33.47
C LEU A 17 -2.35 -24.96 -32.53
N TRP A 18 -1.34 -24.27 -33.08
CA TRP A 18 -0.30 -23.59 -32.28
C TRP A 18 -0.69 -22.17 -31.84
N ILE A 19 -1.83 -21.64 -32.29
CA ILE A 19 -2.27 -20.26 -32.00
C ILE A 19 -3.18 -20.21 -30.74
N PHE A 20 -3.57 -21.35 -30.16
CA PHE A 20 -4.60 -21.41 -29.10
C PHE A 20 -4.08 -21.78 -27.70
N SER A 21 -2.95 -21.25 -27.29
CA SER A 21 -2.59 -21.24 -25.87
C SER A 21 -2.23 -19.84 -25.40
N LEU A 22 -3.15 -18.90 -25.61
CA LEU A 22 -3.28 -17.76 -24.71
C LEU A 22 -3.95 -18.28 -23.44
N GLU A 23 -3.14 -18.81 -22.51
CA GLU A 23 -3.61 -18.99 -21.15
C GLU A 23 -3.94 -17.59 -20.60
N VAL A 24 -5.22 -17.25 -20.58
CA VAL A 24 -5.72 -16.15 -19.74
C VAL A 24 -5.50 -16.62 -18.32
N LYS A 25 -4.35 -16.27 -17.73
CA LYS A 25 -4.10 -16.54 -16.32
C LYS A 25 -5.12 -15.74 -15.52
N ALA A 26 -5.97 -16.45 -14.78
CA ALA A 26 -6.78 -15.82 -13.74
C ALA A 26 -5.83 -15.24 -12.68
N SER A 27 -6.21 -14.11 -12.07
CA SER A 27 -5.46 -13.53 -10.95
C SER A 27 -5.29 -14.59 -9.86
N ALA A 28 -4.04 -14.86 -9.45
CA ALA A 28 -3.74 -15.90 -8.47
C ALA A 28 -4.40 -15.66 -7.10
N CYS A 29 -4.84 -14.42 -6.82
CA CYS A 29 -5.58 -14.07 -5.61
C CYS A 29 -6.78 -13.18 -5.91
N THR A 30 -7.84 -13.33 -5.11
CA THR A 30 -9.07 -12.54 -5.16
C THR A 30 -9.46 -12.06 -3.76
N ILE A 31 -9.98 -10.83 -3.66
CA ILE A 31 -10.49 -10.29 -2.40
C ILE A 31 -11.94 -10.73 -2.18
N ASP A 32 -12.29 -11.07 -0.94
CA ASP A 32 -13.67 -11.39 -0.59
C ASP A 32 -14.48 -10.08 -0.52
N GLY A 33 -15.17 -9.77 -1.61
CA GLY A 33 -15.98 -8.57 -1.78
C GLY A 33 -15.23 -7.43 -2.48
N VAL A 34 -15.04 -6.32 -1.78
CA VAL A 34 -14.37 -5.12 -2.31
C VAL A 34 -13.17 -4.74 -1.47
N GLU A 35 -12.23 -4.01 -2.08
CA GLU A 35 -11.10 -3.39 -1.42
C GLU A 35 -11.54 -2.67 -0.14
N LYS A 36 -10.80 -2.88 0.95
CA LYS A 36 -11.10 -2.21 2.21
C LYS A 36 -10.48 -0.82 2.24
N VAL A 37 -11.20 0.13 2.83
CA VAL A 37 -10.73 1.50 2.95
C VAL A 37 -10.81 1.93 4.41
N LEU A 38 -9.70 2.41 4.94
CA LEU A 38 -9.63 3.12 6.21
C LEU A 38 -9.59 4.62 5.94
N ASN A 39 -10.66 5.32 6.32
CA ASN A 39 -10.77 6.76 6.20
C ASN A 39 -10.47 7.43 7.55
N ILE A 40 -9.37 8.19 7.60
CA ILE A 40 -9.01 9.02 8.75
C ILE A 40 -9.72 10.37 8.61
N THR A 41 -10.75 10.57 9.42
CA THR A 41 -11.64 11.74 9.38
C THR A 41 -11.36 12.75 10.48
N ASP A 42 -10.36 12.51 11.32
CA ASP A 42 -10.00 13.42 12.40
C ASP A 42 -9.57 14.79 11.84
N ASN A 43 -10.06 15.87 12.47
CA ASN A 43 -9.59 17.22 12.17
C ASN A 43 -8.28 17.48 12.94
N ILE A 44 -7.15 17.21 12.28
CA ILE A 44 -5.82 17.27 12.89
C ILE A 44 -5.21 18.65 12.65
N THR A 45 -4.69 19.27 13.72
CA THR A 45 -3.88 20.50 13.66
C THR A 45 -2.54 20.27 14.33
N LEU A 46 -1.46 20.31 13.54
CA LEU A 46 -0.08 20.22 14.00
C LEU A 46 0.40 21.59 14.47
N ASN A 47 1.18 21.62 15.55
CA ASN A 47 1.70 22.86 16.14
C ASN A 47 3.23 22.80 16.27
N PRO A 48 3.99 22.69 15.16
CA PRO A 48 5.44 22.64 15.21
C PRO A 48 6.04 23.97 15.68
N ALA A 49 7.20 23.91 16.33
CA ALA A 49 8.00 25.09 16.60
C ALA A 49 8.84 25.44 15.36
N ASP A 50 8.96 26.73 15.00
CA ASP A 50 9.75 27.17 13.84
C ASP A 50 11.21 26.70 13.87
N LYS A 51 11.80 26.63 15.07
CA LYS A 51 13.12 26.09 15.38
C LYS A 51 13.08 24.81 16.22
N GLY A 52 12.01 24.04 16.09
CA GLY A 52 11.83 22.79 16.84
C GLY A 52 12.87 21.72 16.48
N SER A 53 13.08 20.80 17.42
CA SER A 53 14.03 19.70 17.27
C SER A 53 13.54 18.66 16.26
N ALA A 54 14.44 18.21 15.38
CA ALA A 54 14.19 17.06 14.53
C ALA A 54 13.93 15.81 15.39
N GLY A 55 12.88 15.05 15.06
CA GLY A 55 12.45 13.86 15.78
C GLY A 55 11.28 14.09 16.74
N THR A 56 10.87 15.34 16.99
CA THR A 56 9.70 15.62 17.83
C THR A 56 8.43 15.09 17.18
N VAL A 57 7.73 14.19 17.88
CA VAL A 57 6.40 13.73 17.45
C VAL A 57 5.39 14.83 17.75
N LEU A 58 4.79 15.39 16.69
CA LEU A 58 3.81 16.47 16.78
C LEU A 58 2.41 15.92 17.06
N TRP A 59 2.14 14.72 16.56
CA TRP A 59 0.85 14.06 16.69
C TRP A 59 1.00 12.56 16.44
N SER A 60 0.23 11.74 17.18
CA SER A 60 0.24 10.27 17.09
C SER A 60 -1.12 9.72 17.46
N LYS A 61 -1.66 8.79 16.67
CA LYS A 61 -2.88 8.05 16.99
C LYS A 61 -2.91 6.70 16.28
N THR A 62 -3.58 5.75 16.93
CA THR A 62 -3.84 4.42 16.40
C THR A 62 -5.30 4.28 15.99
N TYR A 63 -5.52 3.68 14.83
CA TYR A 63 -6.83 3.41 14.24
C TYR A 63 -7.05 1.91 14.08
N THR A 64 -8.28 1.46 14.26
CA THR A 64 -8.68 0.09 13.90
C THR A 64 -8.82 0.00 12.39
N ALA A 65 -8.09 -0.94 11.77
CA ALA A 65 -8.26 -1.24 10.36
C ALA A 65 -9.43 -2.20 10.15
N PRO A 66 -10.13 -2.13 9.01
CA PRO A 66 -11.17 -3.08 8.67
C PRO A 66 -10.58 -4.50 8.53
N ASN A 67 -11.39 -5.51 8.86
CA ASN A 67 -11.02 -6.91 8.63
C ASN A 67 -10.93 -7.18 7.13
N ILE A 68 -9.83 -7.81 6.72
CA ILE A 68 -9.54 -8.15 5.33
C ILE A 68 -9.65 -9.65 5.19
N LYS A 69 -10.34 -10.10 4.15
CA LYS A 69 -10.38 -11.51 3.74
C LYS A 69 -10.08 -11.61 2.25
N TYR A 70 -9.25 -12.56 1.89
CA TYR A 70 -8.88 -12.84 0.52
C TYR A 70 -8.58 -14.34 0.36
N SER A 71 -8.69 -14.81 -0.87
CA SER A 71 -8.44 -16.19 -1.28
C SER A 71 -7.41 -16.20 -2.40
N CYS A 72 -6.67 -17.29 -2.52
CA CYS A 72 -5.74 -17.51 -3.62
C CYS A 72 -5.85 -18.94 -4.12
N ASP A 73 -5.32 -19.19 -5.32
CA ASP A 73 -5.25 -20.53 -5.90
C ASP A 73 -4.47 -21.48 -4.98
N GLU A 74 -4.77 -22.77 -5.10
CA GLU A 74 -4.15 -23.81 -4.26
C GLU A 74 -2.62 -23.71 -4.30
N SER A 75 -1.99 -23.84 -3.13
CA SER A 75 -0.53 -23.73 -2.93
C SER A 75 0.11 -22.36 -3.23
N THR A 76 -0.68 -21.33 -3.55
CA THR A 76 -0.14 -19.98 -3.77
C THR A 76 0.45 -19.42 -2.47
N GLN A 77 1.74 -19.08 -2.54
CA GLN A 77 2.43 -18.35 -1.48
C GLN A 77 2.37 -16.86 -1.75
N THR A 78 1.96 -16.10 -0.73
CA THR A 78 1.79 -14.66 -0.82
C THR A 78 2.49 -13.91 0.28
N GLN A 79 2.75 -12.63 0.02
CA GLN A 79 3.10 -11.63 1.03
C GLN A 79 2.27 -10.39 0.80
N TRP A 80 1.85 -9.72 1.88
CA TRP A 80 1.35 -8.36 1.73
C TRP A 80 2.52 -7.38 1.73
N HIS A 81 2.38 -6.32 0.96
CA HIS A 81 3.30 -5.20 0.82
C HIS A 81 2.55 -3.90 1.06
N THR A 82 3.18 -2.98 1.78
CA THR A 82 2.68 -1.61 1.98
C THR A 82 3.55 -0.63 1.20
N ALA A 83 2.93 0.37 0.60
CA ALA A 83 3.62 1.45 -0.08
C ALA A 83 2.88 2.78 0.17
N TYR A 84 3.64 3.88 0.23
CA TYR A 84 3.03 5.19 0.13
C TYR A 84 2.47 5.39 -1.27
N SER A 85 1.26 5.93 -1.35
CA SER A 85 0.61 6.24 -2.63
C SER A 85 1.09 7.56 -3.23
N ARG A 86 1.74 8.38 -2.41
CA ARG A 86 2.40 9.62 -2.81
C ARG A 86 3.90 9.39 -2.92
N ASN A 87 4.56 10.14 -3.79
CA ASN A 87 6.01 10.09 -3.97
C ASN A 87 6.73 10.83 -2.84
N TYR A 88 6.76 10.23 -1.65
CA TYR A 88 7.48 10.80 -0.52
C TYR A 88 8.95 10.42 -0.54
N LEU A 89 9.80 11.40 -0.23
CA LEU A 89 11.23 11.20 -0.05
C LEU A 89 11.52 10.78 1.39
N SER A 90 12.44 9.84 1.58
CA SER A 90 12.94 9.49 2.92
C SER A 90 13.64 10.69 3.54
N THR A 91 13.45 10.91 4.84
CA THR A 91 14.20 11.91 5.61
C THR A 91 15.44 11.29 6.26
N SER A 92 16.22 12.09 6.97
CA SER A 92 17.34 11.61 7.80
C SER A 92 16.88 10.85 9.06
N ILE A 93 15.60 10.94 9.42
CA ILE A 93 15.02 10.23 10.55
C ILE A 93 14.47 8.88 10.07
N ASP A 94 14.84 7.80 10.76
CA ASP A 94 14.47 6.44 10.35
C ASP A 94 12.94 6.27 10.23
N LYS A 95 12.54 5.68 9.11
CA LYS A 95 11.13 5.42 8.71
C LYS A 95 10.24 6.65 8.64
N VAL A 96 10.80 7.85 8.62
CA VAL A 96 10.06 9.11 8.44
C VAL A 96 10.25 9.60 7.00
N TYR A 97 9.13 9.93 6.37
CA TYR A 97 9.05 10.37 4.99
C TYR A 97 8.58 11.82 4.93
N ALA A 98 9.19 12.64 4.07
CA ALA A 98 8.88 14.04 3.95
C ALA A 98 7.46 14.22 3.39
N THR A 99 6.67 15.08 4.02
CA THR A 99 5.39 15.49 3.47
C THR A 99 5.57 16.64 2.48
N GLU A 100 4.47 17.16 1.96
CA GLU A 100 4.41 18.36 1.13
C GLU A 100 4.88 19.61 1.89
N ILE A 101 4.98 19.56 3.22
CA ILE A 101 5.39 20.68 4.07
C ILE A 101 6.83 20.46 4.54
N PRO A 102 7.80 21.27 4.06
CA PRO A 102 9.19 21.17 4.51
C PRO A 102 9.31 21.27 6.03
N GLY A 103 10.11 20.39 6.63
CA GLY A 103 10.27 20.30 8.09
C GLY A 103 9.21 19.45 8.79
N ILE A 104 8.23 18.90 8.06
CA ILE A 104 7.27 17.91 8.56
C ILE A 104 7.46 16.58 7.83
N GLY A 105 7.49 15.51 8.61
CA GLY A 105 7.52 14.15 8.13
C GLY A 105 6.32 13.37 8.63
N ILE A 106 6.05 12.25 7.96
CA ILE A 106 5.03 11.29 8.27
C ILE A 106 5.65 9.90 8.39
N ARG A 107 5.17 9.10 9.33
CA ARG A 107 5.42 7.65 9.33
C ARG A 107 4.17 6.90 9.73
N MET A 108 4.02 5.71 9.16
CA MET A 108 2.89 4.84 9.45
C MET A 108 3.36 3.42 9.72
N LYS A 109 2.65 2.73 10.62
CA LYS A 109 2.76 1.27 10.78
C LYS A 109 1.45 0.62 10.43
N TRP A 110 1.54 -0.51 9.73
CA TRP A 110 0.43 -1.44 9.58
C TRP A 110 0.97 -2.84 9.24
N PRO A 111 0.49 -3.90 9.91
CA PRO A 111 -0.27 -3.89 11.16
C PRO A 111 0.56 -3.36 12.35
N ALA A 112 0.04 -2.41 13.11
CA ALA A 112 0.77 -1.77 14.22
C ALA A 112 0.74 -2.59 15.53
N ASN A 113 -0.23 -3.49 15.69
CA ASN A 113 -0.43 -4.27 16.91
C ASN A 113 0.25 -5.65 16.93
N THR A 114 0.63 -6.19 15.77
CA THR A 114 1.21 -7.54 15.66
C THR A 114 2.60 -7.58 15.07
N GLY A 115 3.14 -6.42 14.66
CA GLY A 115 4.47 -6.33 14.06
C GLY A 115 5.09 -4.95 14.19
N ASN A 116 6.41 -4.90 13.95
CA ASN A 116 7.15 -3.65 13.81
C ASN A 116 7.31 -3.27 12.33
N THR A 117 6.24 -3.45 11.54
CA THR A 117 6.29 -3.18 10.10
C THR A 117 5.92 -1.74 9.82
N TRP A 118 6.93 -0.96 9.45
CA TRP A 118 6.77 0.39 8.96
C TRP A 118 6.41 0.40 7.48
N VAL A 119 5.67 1.42 7.05
CA VAL A 119 5.41 1.70 5.64
C VAL A 119 6.60 2.49 5.05
N PRO A 120 7.06 2.17 3.82
CA PRO A 120 6.78 0.98 3.05
C PRO A 120 7.47 -0.26 3.65
N GLY A 121 6.85 -1.42 3.48
CA GLY A 121 7.30 -2.69 4.06
C GLY A 121 6.50 -3.88 3.56
N ASN A 122 6.71 -5.06 4.17
CA ASN A 122 5.96 -6.28 3.83
C ASN A 122 5.77 -7.19 5.06
N SER A 123 5.04 -8.29 4.87
CA SER A 123 4.77 -9.28 5.91
C SER A 123 5.97 -10.09 6.38
N GLY A 124 7.14 -9.91 5.76
CA GLY A 124 8.38 -10.64 6.05
C GLY A 124 8.38 -12.04 5.48
N SER A 125 7.65 -12.98 6.11
CA SER A 125 7.56 -14.37 5.65
C SER A 125 6.37 -14.57 4.71
N HIS A 126 6.53 -15.49 3.75
CA HIS A 126 5.46 -15.89 2.85
C HIS A 126 4.44 -16.77 3.58
N VAL A 127 3.17 -16.58 3.27
CA VAL A 127 2.07 -17.38 3.80
C VAL A 127 1.42 -18.14 2.66
N THR A 128 1.13 -19.43 2.86
CA THR A 128 0.35 -20.21 1.89
C THR A 128 -1.12 -19.92 2.15
N CYS A 129 -1.79 -19.30 1.19
CA CYS A 129 -3.17 -18.89 1.33
C CYS A 129 -4.11 -19.87 0.63
N SER A 130 -4.58 -20.91 1.33
CA SER A 130 -5.54 -21.87 0.80
C SER A 130 -6.48 -22.41 1.89
N PRO A 131 -7.81 -22.36 1.73
CA PRO A 131 -8.57 -21.68 0.67
C PRO A 131 -8.78 -20.18 0.94
N SER A 132 -8.49 -19.69 2.15
CA SER A 132 -8.72 -18.29 2.54
C SER A 132 -7.73 -17.81 3.60
N CYS A 133 -7.43 -16.52 3.55
CA CYS A 133 -6.64 -15.79 4.54
C CYS A 133 -7.44 -14.64 5.11
N SER A 134 -7.18 -14.32 6.37
CA SER A 134 -7.70 -13.12 7.00
C SER A 134 -6.61 -12.32 7.69
N ILE A 135 -6.79 -11.00 7.67
CA ILE A 135 -6.05 -10.05 8.49
C ILE A 135 -7.10 -9.35 9.34
N ASP A 136 -7.33 -9.90 10.52
CA ASP A 136 -8.37 -9.44 11.43
C ASP A 136 -7.77 -8.64 12.59
N ASN A 137 -8.55 -7.70 13.13
CA ASN A 137 -8.19 -6.90 14.30
C ASN A 137 -6.82 -6.19 14.16
N SER A 138 -6.43 -5.82 12.93
CA SER A 138 -5.20 -5.05 12.71
C SER A 138 -5.41 -3.57 13.02
N THR A 139 -4.34 -2.87 13.35
CA THR A 139 -4.38 -1.43 13.60
C THR A 139 -3.38 -0.67 12.73
N VAL A 140 -3.66 0.61 12.49
CA VAL A 140 -2.78 1.56 11.81
C VAL A 140 -2.31 2.59 12.81
N LEU A 141 -1.00 2.73 12.99
CA LEU A 141 -0.41 3.87 13.71
C LEU A 141 -0.03 4.94 12.70
N LEU A 142 -0.51 6.16 12.88
CA LEU A 142 -0.11 7.34 12.11
C LEU A 142 0.57 8.34 13.02
N GLU A 143 1.74 8.82 12.59
CA GLU A 143 2.50 9.83 13.31
C GLU A 143 2.99 10.93 12.37
N PHE A 144 2.91 12.17 12.85
CA PHE A 144 3.54 13.34 12.24
C PHE A 144 4.71 13.79 13.09
N ILE A 145 5.85 14.02 12.45
CA ILE A 145 7.14 14.23 13.10
C ILE A 145 7.74 15.50 12.53
N GLN A 146 8.28 16.35 13.40
CA GLN A 146 9.09 17.46 12.98
C GLN A 146 10.45 16.94 12.50
N THR A 147 10.83 17.23 11.27
CA THR A 147 12.08 16.76 10.64
C THR A 147 13.14 17.85 10.56
N GLY A 148 12.77 19.11 10.81
CA GLY A 148 13.69 20.24 10.83
C GLY A 148 12.97 21.55 11.12
N THR A 149 13.59 22.65 10.71
CA THR A 149 12.99 23.98 10.78
C THR A 149 11.83 24.10 9.81
N ILE A 150 10.81 24.86 10.20
CA ILE A 150 9.62 25.10 9.38
C ILE A 150 9.38 26.60 9.25
N ASN A 151 8.99 27.03 8.05
CA ASN A 151 8.61 28.42 7.82
C ASN A 151 7.30 28.75 8.54
N GLN A 152 7.16 30.01 8.94
CA GLN A 152 5.90 30.49 9.51
C GLN A 152 4.80 30.52 8.43
N GLY A 153 3.58 30.19 8.84
CA GLY A 153 2.40 30.15 7.98
C GLY A 153 1.40 29.09 8.43
N GLU A 154 0.32 28.98 7.67
CA GLU A 154 -0.71 27.95 7.84
C GLU A 154 -0.76 27.03 6.61
N PRO A 155 0.30 26.26 6.32
CA PRO A 155 0.24 25.29 5.25
C PRO A 155 -0.61 24.08 5.65
N GLU A 156 -1.08 23.33 4.65
CA GLU A 156 -1.86 22.12 4.86
C GLU A 156 -1.24 20.92 4.14
N ILE A 157 -1.24 19.76 4.80
CA ILE A 157 -0.99 18.48 4.12
C ILE A 157 -2.32 18.07 3.49
N PRO A 158 -2.40 17.88 2.16
CA PRO A 158 -3.68 17.68 1.49
C PRO A 158 -4.32 16.34 1.86
N ALA A 159 -5.65 16.30 1.83
CA ALA A 159 -6.42 15.07 1.91
C ALA A 159 -6.11 14.13 0.73
N GLY A 160 -6.46 12.86 0.88
CA GLY A 160 -6.37 11.85 -0.16
C GLY A 160 -5.66 10.59 0.29
N GLU A 161 -5.32 9.78 -0.70
CA GLU A 161 -4.68 8.49 -0.50
C GLU A 161 -3.26 8.62 0.05
N MET A 162 -2.96 7.84 1.09
CA MET A 162 -1.66 7.87 1.76
C MET A 162 -0.90 6.57 1.57
N VAL A 163 -1.56 5.45 1.81
CA VAL A 163 -0.94 4.12 1.80
C VAL A 163 -1.84 3.15 1.09
N ASN A 164 -1.23 2.31 0.26
CA ASN A 164 -1.86 1.14 -0.33
C ASN A 164 -1.20 -0.13 0.19
N VAL A 165 -2.02 -1.16 0.36
CA VAL A 165 -1.58 -2.50 0.74
C VAL A 165 -1.98 -3.46 -0.36
N LYS A 166 -1.01 -4.23 -0.84
CA LYS A 166 -1.21 -5.22 -1.90
C LYS A 166 -0.69 -6.59 -1.46
N VAL A 167 -1.46 -7.63 -1.72
CA VAL A 167 -1.00 -9.02 -1.64
C VAL A 167 -0.31 -9.36 -2.95
N LYS A 168 0.93 -9.85 -2.86
CA LYS A 168 1.74 -10.25 -4.01
C LYS A 168 1.97 -11.76 -3.96
N PRO A 169 1.52 -12.50 -4.98
CA PRO A 169 1.94 -13.88 -5.19
C PRO A 169 3.44 -13.95 -5.48
N LEU A 170 4.13 -14.94 -4.89
CA LEU A 170 5.58 -15.06 -5.03
C LEU A 170 6.02 -15.37 -6.47
N LEU A 171 5.27 -16.23 -7.16
CA LEU A 171 5.58 -16.71 -8.50
C LEU A 171 4.91 -15.88 -9.62
N SER A 172 4.01 -14.97 -9.26
CA SER A 172 3.32 -14.07 -10.20
C SER A 172 3.10 -12.69 -9.57
N GLN A 173 4.20 -11.97 -9.32
CA GLN A 173 4.15 -10.67 -8.63
C GLN A 173 3.35 -9.60 -9.37
N GLU A 174 3.17 -9.75 -10.68
CA GLU A 174 2.33 -8.88 -11.52
C GLU A 174 0.82 -9.01 -11.18
N ASP A 175 0.41 -10.13 -10.58
CA ASP A 175 -0.98 -10.37 -10.14
C ASP A 175 -1.23 -9.77 -8.73
N GLU A 176 -0.71 -8.57 -8.47
CA GLU A 176 -0.83 -7.94 -7.17
C GLU A 176 -2.30 -7.55 -6.87
N LEU A 177 -2.83 -8.07 -5.76
CA LEU A 177 -4.18 -7.79 -5.32
C LEU A 177 -4.18 -6.69 -4.28
N ARG A 178 -4.80 -5.55 -4.58
CA ARG A 178 -4.99 -4.48 -3.60
C ARG A 178 -6.06 -4.86 -2.57
N ILE A 179 -5.69 -4.81 -1.28
CA ILE A 179 -6.55 -5.29 -0.19
C ILE A 179 -6.98 -4.20 0.81
N LEU A 180 -6.15 -3.17 0.99
CA LEU A 180 -6.42 -2.07 1.90
C LEU A 180 -5.86 -0.76 1.35
N THR A 181 -6.64 0.30 1.52
CA THR A 181 -6.20 1.68 1.34
C THR A 181 -6.41 2.50 2.59
N ILE A 182 -5.44 3.33 2.94
CA ILE A 182 -5.51 4.27 4.06
C ILE A 182 -5.51 5.68 3.51
N ASN A 183 -6.56 6.43 3.83
CA ASN A 183 -6.82 7.77 3.33
C ASN A 183 -6.88 8.80 4.46
N LEU A 184 -6.38 10.00 4.20
CA LEU A 184 -6.79 11.18 4.94
C LEU A 184 -8.04 11.74 4.27
N SER A 185 -9.16 11.78 4.98
CA SER A 185 -10.42 12.31 4.44
C SER A 185 -10.50 13.83 4.49
N VAL A 186 -9.66 14.46 5.31
CA VAL A 186 -9.57 15.92 5.47
C VAL A 186 -8.10 16.36 5.44
N PRO A 187 -7.82 17.60 4.99
CA PRO A 187 -6.47 18.16 5.08
C PRO A 187 -5.99 18.28 6.53
N ILE A 188 -4.69 18.18 6.73
CA ILE A 188 -4.06 18.36 8.05
C ILE A 188 -3.50 19.78 8.13
N LYS A 189 -3.96 20.55 9.10
CA LYS A 189 -3.51 21.93 9.30
C LYS A 189 -2.17 21.96 10.01
N VAL A 190 -1.29 22.87 9.62
CA VAL A 190 0.00 23.08 10.28
C VAL A 190 0.08 24.53 10.73
N ASN A 191 0.06 24.75 12.05
CA ASN A 191 0.15 26.07 12.65
C ASN A 191 1.51 26.23 13.34
N THR A 192 2.49 26.76 12.59
CA THR A 192 3.84 26.98 13.12
C THR A 192 3.83 28.03 14.23
N ARG A 193 4.44 27.70 15.37
CA ARG A 193 4.63 28.62 16.49
C ARG A 193 6.04 29.19 16.45
N SER A 194 6.16 30.50 16.59
CA SER A 194 7.46 31.16 16.74
C SER A 194 8.04 30.89 18.13
N CYS A 195 9.27 30.41 18.21
CA CYS A 195 10.05 30.44 19.43
C CYS A 195 10.63 31.86 19.61
N SER A 196 10.02 32.65 20.49
CA SER A 196 10.57 33.92 21.00
C SER A 196 11.61 33.68 22.08
#